data_AF-A0A8R1DTQ2-F1
#
_entry.id   AF-A0A8R1DTQ2-F1
#
_cell.length_a   1.000
_cell.length_b   1.000
_cell.length_c   1.000
_cell.angle_alpha   90.00
_cell.angle_beta   90.00
_cell.angle_gamma   90.00
#
_symmetry.space_group_name_H-M   'P 1'
#
loop_
_entity.id
_entity.type
_entity.pdbx_description
1 polymer ?
#
loop_
_entity_poly.entity_id
_entity_poly.type
_entity_poly.pdbx_seq_one_letter_code
_entity_poly.pdbx_strand_id
1 'polypeptide(L)'
;MTIFTFQENYIVGSNFVIQDYYNVKNLVETRGIICWSQSSCPVTLNALKGPVSAMTLNSDDGDEYVKHLDVSTDSQLKVYLGARREGNETNLIATYNSIQAKNNIPQKFNGLLMTYYLEEGTALVELAEDSNYTRWNDAISGRKGFISSMFYGQNNYYQDTYEVIQAMHLNETFMYNINITYLDTSNSAVLSISFQDEFGITDYSFSAENPVQNMSFSVMSSKMVVTYVTNGTVTSGFYLDFEIETPISSNQVPMSFFFVTFIFIFLHQLFVD
;
A
#
# COMPACT_ATOMS: atom_id res chain seq x y z
N MET A 1 -10.58 28.72 8.79
CA MET A 1 -10.94 27.55 9.61
C MET A 1 -12.00 26.80 8.82
N THR A 2 -11.75 25.54 8.50
CA THR A 2 -12.72 24.68 7.80
C THR A 2 -13.17 23.61 8.78
N ILE A 3 -14.49 23.39 8.87
CA ILE A 3 -15.09 22.39 9.74
C ILE A 3 -15.83 21.40 8.84
N PHE A 4 -15.51 20.13 8.99
CA PHE A 4 -16.24 19.03 8.37
C PHE A 4 -17.07 18.35 9.46
N THR A 5 -18.35 18.14 9.19
CA THR A 5 -19.23 17.33 10.03
C THR A 5 -19.37 15.97 9.37
N PHE A 6 -18.99 14.92 10.09
CA PHE A 6 -19.23 13.55 9.70
C PHE A 6 -20.53 13.09 10.40
N GLN A 7 -21.33 12.27 9.72
CA GLN A 7 -22.66 11.84 10.14
C GLN A 7 -22.63 11.24 11.55
N GLU A 8 -23.76 11.36 12.27
CA GLU A 8 -23.92 10.89 13.63
C GLU A 8 -23.52 9.42 13.80
N ASN A 9 -22.59 9.18 14.72
CA ASN A 9 -22.55 7.90 15.40
C ASN A 9 -23.64 7.96 16.49
N TYR A 10 -24.61 7.05 16.43
CA TYR A 10 -25.76 6.98 17.35
C TYR A 10 -25.37 6.87 18.84
N ILE A 11 -24.12 6.55 19.15
CA ILE A 11 -23.60 6.38 20.52
C ILE A 11 -22.77 7.58 20.99
N VAL A 12 -22.00 8.22 20.08
CA VAL A 12 -21.00 9.25 20.44
C VAL A 12 -21.33 10.66 19.92
N GLY A 13 -22.37 10.82 19.10
CA GLY A 13 -22.76 12.08 18.47
C GLY A 13 -22.08 12.31 17.10
N SER A 14 -22.20 13.52 16.56
CA SER A 14 -21.54 13.89 15.30
C SER A 14 -20.04 14.09 15.50
N ASN A 15 -19.23 13.43 14.67
CA ASN A 15 -17.81 13.71 14.61
C ASN A 15 -17.56 14.98 13.79
N PHE A 16 -16.59 15.79 14.22
CA PHE A 16 -16.15 16.94 13.45
C PHE A 16 -14.63 16.99 13.33
N VAL A 17 -14.15 17.32 12.13
CA VAL A 17 -12.73 17.58 11.88
C VAL A 17 -12.57 19.06 11.61
N ILE A 18 -11.68 19.69 12.35
CA ILE A 18 -11.31 21.10 12.17
C ILE A 18 -9.94 21.14 11.51
N GLN A 19 -9.86 21.84 10.38
CA GLN A 19 -8.60 22.07 9.67
C GLN A 19 -8.11 23.49 9.88
N ASP A 20 -6.81 23.59 10.14
CA ASP A 20 -6.10 24.86 10.19
C ASP A 20 -6.23 25.56 8.83
N TYR A 21 -6.59 26.85 8.88
CA TYR A 21 -6.69 27.70 7.70
C TYR A 21 -5.41 27.68 6.86
N TYR A 22 -4.23 27.68 7.50
CA TYR A 22 -2.97 27.73 6.76
C TYR A 22 -2.74 26.49 5.88
N ASN A 23 -3.30 25.34 6.24
CA ASN A 23 -3.16 24.12 5.46
C ASN A 23 -4.11 24.05 4.25
N VAL A 24 -5.19 24.83 4.26
CA VAL A 24 -6.27 24.76 3.26
C VAL A 24 -6.48 26.04 2.45
N LYS A 25 -5.89 27.19 2.86
CA LYS A 25 -6.08 28.51 2.22
C LYS A 25 -5.77 28.53 0.72
N ASN A 26 -4.88 27.66 0.26
CA ASN A 26 -4.41 27.58 -1.13
C ASN A 26 -5.16 26.50 -1.94
N LEU A 27 -6.11 25.80 -1.33
CA LEU A 27 -6.91 24.78 -2.01
C LEU A 27 -8.14 25.44 -2.61
N VAL A 28 -8.45 25.08 -3.86
CA VAL A 28 -9.71 25.52 -4.49
C VAL A 28 -10.90 24.73 -4.00
N GLU A 29 -10.65 23.54 -3.45
CA GLU A 29 -11.68 22.68 -2.89
C GLU A 29 -11.11 21.79 -1.77
N THR A 30 -11.92 21.62 -0.73
CA THR A 30 -11.66 20.64 0.32
C THR A 30 -12.98 20.01 0.76
N ARG A 31 -13.01 18.68 0.88
CA ARG A 31 -14.23 17.93 1.23
C ARG A 31 -13.96 16.93 2.33
N GLY A 32 -14.94 16.74 3.21
CA GLY A 32 -15.02 15.60 4.11
C GLY A 32 -15.86 14.51 3.46
N ILE A 33 -15.43 13.26 3.60
CA ILE A 33 -16.03 12.08 2.97
C ILE A 33 -16.25 11.01 4.03
N ILE A 34 -17.44 10.42 4.01
CA ILE A 34 -17.77 9.25 4.81
C ILE A 34 -18.00 8.11 3.83
N CYS A 35 -17.23 7.04 3.98
CA CYS A 35 -17.41 5.81 3.22
C CYS A 35 -17.81 4.70 4.18
N TRP A 36 -19.11 4.52 4.45
CA TRP A 36 -19.63 3.38 5.23
C TRP A 36 -20.09 2.21 4.34
N SER A 37 -19.53 2.15 3.13
CA SER A 37 -19.93 1.17 2.13
C SER A 37 -19.05 -0.06 2.28
N GLN A 38 -19.69 -1.21 2.52
CA GLN A 38 -19.07 -2.53 2.31
C GLN A 38 -18.80 -2.80 0.81
N SER A 39 -19.16 -1.87 -0.06
CA SER A 39 -18.95 -1.93 -1.51
C SER A 39 -18.19 -0.69 -1.97
N SER A 40 -18.57 -0.10 -3.10
CA SER A 40 -17.87 1.04 -3.69
C SER A 40 -18.28 2.37 -3.07
N CYS A 41 -17.31 3.25 -2.78
CA CYS A 41 -17.51 4.67 -2.51
C CYS A 41 -16.51 5.49 -3.36
N PRO A 42 -16.90 5.91 -4.58
CA PRO A 42 -16.02 6.66 -5.46
C PRO A 42 -15.85 8.10 -5.00
N VAL A 43 -14.59 8.53 -4.93
CA VAL A 43 -14.17 9.90 -4.62
C VAL A 43 -13.45 10.48 -5.82
N THR A 44 -13.97 11.56 -6.38
CA THR A 44 -13.30 12.27 -7.48
C THR A 44 -12.67 13.55 -7.00
N LEU A 45 -11.38 13.71 -7.28
CA LEU A 45 -10.62 14.94 -7.09
C LEU A 45 -10.37 15.59 -8.45
N ASN A 46 -10.71 16.87 -8.59
CA ASN A 46 -10.50 17.63 -9.83
C ASN A 46 -9.71 18.90 -9.53
N ALA A 47 -8.40 18.84 -9.77
CA ALA A 47 -7.45 19.91 -9.53
C ALA A 47 -7.18 20.79 -10.78
N LEU A 48 -8.04 20.73 -11.81
CA LEU A 48 -7.83 21.51 -13.05
C LEU A 48 -7.91 23.03 -12.85
N LYS A 49 -8.47 23.50 -11.73
CA LYS A 49 -8.56 24.92 -11.38
C LYS A 49 -7.62 25.32 -10.23
N GLY A 50 -6.83 24.38 -9.73
CA GLY A 50 -5.94 24.53 -8.57
C GLY A 50 -6.05 23.33 -7.62
N PRO A 51 -5.20 23.26 -6.59
CA PRO A 51 -5.09 22.09 -5.73
C PRO A 51 -6.38 21.76 -4.95
N VAL A 52 -6.67 20.48 -4.78
CA VAL A 52 -7.85 20.01 -4.04
C VAL A 52 -7.48 18.97 -2.99
N SER A 53 -8.37 18.78 -2.02
CA SER A 53 -8.24 17.72 -1.03
C SER A 53 -9.56 17.06 -0.67
N ALA A 54 -9.47 15.81 -0.25
CA ALA A 54 -10.54 15.05 0.37
C ALA A 54 -10.04 14.41 1.66
N MET A 55 -10.86 14.42 2.71
CA MET A 55 -10.55 13.82 4.00
C MET A 55 -11.57 12.76 4.35
N THR A 56 -11.10 11.61 4.82
CA THR A 56 -11.95 10.50 5.28
C THR A 56 -11.71 10.25 6.76
N LEU A 57 -12.77 9.81 7.46
CA LEU A 57 -12.74 9.50 8.88
C LEU A 57 -13.13 8.03 9.07
N ASN A 58 -12.19 7.23 9.56
CA ASN A 58 -12.35 5.80 9.83
C ASN A 58 -12.32 5.62 11.35
N SER A 59 -13.41 5.96 12.03
CA SER A 59 -13.44 6.07 13.50
C SER A 59 -13.47 4.74 14.24
N ASP A 60 -13.71 3.63 13.56
CA ASP A 60 -13.99 2.34 14.18
C ASP A 60 -12.70 1.56 14.42
N ASP A 61 -12.04 1.10 13.36
CA ASP A 61 -10.78 0.36 13.39
C ASP A 61 -9.62 1.09 12.69
N GLY A 62 -9.90 2.21 12.02
CA GLY A 62 -8.94 2.97 11.23
C GLY A 62 -8.69 2.42 9.83
N ASP A 63 -9.38 1.35 9.44
CA ASP A 63 -9.13 0.69 8.17
C ASP A 63 -9.85 1.40 7.03
N GLU A 64 -9.12 1.64 5.94
CA GLU A 64 -9.69 2.15 4.69
C GLU A 64 -9.05 1.43 3.51
N TYR A 65 -9.87 0.84 2.65
CA TYR A 65 -9.39 0.08 1.51
C TYR A 65 -9.61 0.86 0.22
N VAL A 66 -8.55 1.04 -0.56
CA VAL A 66 -8.64 1.51 -1.94
C VAL A 66 -8.68 0.29 -2.85
N LYS A 67 -9.79 0.11 -3.56
CA LYS A 67 -9.99 -0.97 -4.53
C LYS A 67 -9.51 -0.61 -5.93
N HIS A 68 -9.71 0.63 -6.31
CA HIS A 68 -9.38 1.14 -7.63
C HIS A 68 -8.86 2.57 -7.49
N LEU A 69 -7.85 2.90 -8.28
CA LEU A 69 -7.26 4.22 -8.31
C LEU A 69 -6.94 4.58 -9.77
N ASP A 70 -7.49 5.70 -10.22
CA ASP A 70 -7.05 6.33 -11.46
C ASP A 70 -6.49 7.71 -11.13
N VAL A 71 -5.33 8.01 -11.68
CA VAL A 71 -4.68 9.33 -11.60
C VAL A 71 -4.35 9.75 -13.02
N SER A 72 -4.67 11.00 -13.39
CA SER A 72 -4.32 11.53 -14.71
C SER A 72 -2.82 11.47 -14.98
N THR A 73 -2.45 11.36 -16.25
CA THR A 73 -1.06 11.41 -16.69
C THR A 73 -0.36 12.66 -16.13
N ASP A 74 0.89 12.49 -15.72
CA ASP A 74 1.76 13.51 -15.11
C ASP A 74 1.30 14.06 -13.75
N SER A 75 0.14 13.63 -13.23
CA SER A 75 -0.34 14.02 -11.90
C SER A 75 0.09 13.04 -10.81
N GLN A 76 0.06 13.52 -9.56
CA GLN A 76 0.35 12.71 -8.38
C GLN A 76 -0.72 12.90 -7.31
N LEU A 77 -1.33 11.80 -6.90
CA LEU A 77 -2.17 11.76 -5.70
C LEU A 77 -1.27 11.48 -4.49
N LYS A 78 -1.28 12.40 -3.53
CA LYS A 78 -0.60 12.23 -2.24
C LYS A 78 -1.61 11.84 -1.17
N VAL A 79 -1.26 10.87 -0.34
CA VAL A 79 -2.10 10.40 0.78
C VAL A 79 -1.35 10.63 2.08
N TYR A 80 -2.00 11.24 3.05
CA TYR A 80 -1.44 11.58 4.36
C TYR A 80 -2.19 10.88 5.49
N LEU A 81 -1.45 10.46 6.52
CA LEU A 81 -2.00 10.08 7.82
C LEU A 81 -2.35 11.35 8.59
N GLY A 82 -3.63 11.62 8.74
CA GLY A 82 -4.18 12.82 9.36
C GLY A 82 -4.19 14.02 8.41
N ALA A 83 -4.22 15.22 9.00
CA ALA A 83 -4.26 16.48 8.27
C ALA A 83 -2.96 16.74 7.49
N ARG A 84 -3.07 17.08 6.19
CA ARG A 84 -1.93 17.61 5.43
C ARG A 84 -1.40 18.88 6.08
N ARG A 85 -0.07 19.03 6.15
CA ARG A 85 0.62 20.23 6.65
C ARG A 85 1.32 20.93 5.49
N GLU A 86 0.99 22.19 5.22
CA GLU A 86 1.62 22.94 4.12
C GLU A 86 3.15 23.01 4.33
N GLY A 87 3.93 22.57 3.34
CA GLY A 87 5.40 22.58 3.39
C GLY A 87 6.02 21.49 4.27
N ASN A 88 5.23 20.53 4.78
CA ASN A 88 5.72 19.46 5.64
C ASN A 88 5.07 18.11 5.25
N GLU A 89 5.91 17.19 4.80
CA GLU A 89 5.51 15.85 4.31
C GLU A 89 5.73 14.75 5.36
N THR A 90 5.96 15.09 6.65
CA THR A 90 6.26 14.10 7.72
C THR A 90 5.18 13.06 7.96
N ASN A 91 3.94 13.35 7.56
CA ASN A 91 2.81 12.42 7.64
C ASN A 91 2.32 11.95 6.28
N LEU A 92 3.10 12.17 5.21
CA LEU A 92 2.84 11.57 3.89
C LEU A 92 3.08 10.06 4.00
N ILE A 93 2.07 9.26 3.65
CA ILE A 93 2.13 7.80 3.73
C ILE A 93 2.26 7.14 2.36
N ALA A 94 1.72 7.78 1.31
CA ALA A 94 1.83 7.25 -0.04
C ALA A 94 1.75 8.36 -1.10
N THR A 95 2.35 8.11 -2.25
CA THR A 95 2.20 8.92 -3.45
C THR A 95 1.97 8.00 -4.64
N TYR A 96 0.93 8.30 -5.43
CA TYR A 96 0.56 7.52 -6.60
C TYR A 96 0.52 8.40 -7.84
N ASN A 97 1.33 8.04 -8.83
CA ASN A 97 1.12 8.44 -10.22
C ASN A 97 0.26 7.40 -10.97
N SER A 98 0.02 7.62 -12.26
CA SER A 98 -0.79 6.73 -13.12
C SER A 98 -0.25 5.30 -13.28
N ILE A 99 1.05 5.07 -13.05
CA ILE A 99 1.67 3.74 -13.08
C ILE A 99 1.50 3.05 -11.73
N GLN A 100 1.84 3.74 -10.64
CA GLN A 100 1.72 3.22 -9.28
C GLN A 100 0.26 2.91 -8.94
N ALA A 101 -0.68 3.73 -9.40
CA ALA A 101 -2.11 3.49 -9.23
C ALA A 101 -2.57 2.11 -9.76
N LYS A 102 -1.89 1.56 -10.77
CA LYS A 102 -2.20 0.23 -11.34
C LYS A 102 -1.52 -0.92 -10.63
N ASN A 103 -0.33 -0.70 -10.08
CA ASN A 103 0.52 -1.76 -9.54
C ASN A 103 0.44 -1.90 -8.01
N ASN A 104 0.00 -0.84 -7.33
CA ASN A 104 0.04 -0.75 -5.87
C ASN A 104 -1.35 -0.85 -5.21
N ILE A 105 -2.37 -1.19 -5.99
CA ILE A 105 -3.76 -1.33 -5.57
C ILE A 105 -4.18 -2.81 -5.75
N PRO A 106 -4.93 -3.43 -4.82
CA PRO A 106 -5.56 -2.82 -3.64
C PRO A 106 -4.58 -2.45 -2.53
N GLN A 107 -4.87 -1.33 -1.85
CA GLN A 107 -4.12 -0.83 -0.69
C GLN A 107 -5.03 -0.61 0.50
N LYS A 108 -4.65 -1.12 1.68
CA LYS A 108 -5.22 -0.75 2.97
C LYS A 108 -4.43 0.42 3.54
N PHE A 109 -5.11 1.50 3.87
CA PHE A 109 -4.59 2.52 4.76
C PHE A 109 -5.06 2.21 6.18
N ASN A 110 -4.17 2.40 7.15
CA ASN A 110 -4.47 2.26 8.56
C ASN A 110 -4.28 3.62 9.22
N GLY A 111 -5.38 4.29 9.55
CA GLY A 111 -5.38 5.61 10.15
C GLY A 111 -6.79 6.15 10.37
N LEU A 112 -7.01 6.80 11.52
CA LEU A 112 -8.32 7.38 11.87
C LEU A 112 -8.78 8.47 10.88
N LEU A 113 -7.83 9.27 10.38
CA LEU A 113 -8.09 10.36 9.45
C LEU A 113 -7.13 10.19 8.30
N MET A 114 -7.61 10.12 7.08
CA MET A 114 -6.77 10.13 5.88
C MET A 114 -7.03 11.42 5.10
N THR A 115 -5.97 12.00 4.52
CA THR A 115 -6.11 13.13 3.58
C THR A 115 -5.57 12.74 2.22
N TYR A 116 -6.43 12.78 1.22
CA TYR A 116 -6.10 12.71 -0.19
C TYR A 116 -5.89 14.12 -0.74
N TYR A 117 -4.75 14.36 -1.36
CA TYR A 117 -4.37 15.66 -1.92
C TYR A 117 -3.93 15.51 -3.36
N LEU A 118 -4.49 16.34 -4.23
CA LEU A 118 -4.16 16.40 -5.64
C LEU A 118 -3.81 17.83 -6.01
N GLU A 119 -2.59 18.05 -6.50
CA GLU A 119 -2.09 19.38 -6.85
C GLU A 119 -2.58 19.84 -8.23
N GLU A 120 -2.62 18.92 -9.19
CA GLU A 120 -3.04 19.15 -10.57
C GLU A 120 -3.70 17.92 -11.19
N GLY A 121 -4.46 18.11 -12.27
CA GLY A 121 -5.13 17.03 -13.00
C GLY A 121 -6.39 16.49 -12.32
N THR A 122 -6.63 15.19 -12.44
CA THR A 122 -7.81 14.50 -11.88
C THR A 122 -7.44 13.16 -11.27
N ALA A 123 -8.11 12.77 -10.20
CA ALA A 123 -8.02 11.44 -9.62
C ALA A 123 -9.40 10.87 -9.27
N LEU A 124 -9.55 9.56 -9.41
CA LEU A 124 -10.68 8.77 -8.92
C LEU A 124 -10.14 7.75 -7.92
N VAL A 125 -10.59 7.84 -6.66
CA VAL A 125 -10.26 6.89 -5.60
C VAL A 125 -11.53 6.10 -5.27
N GLU A 126 -11.53 4.78 -5.48
CA GLU A 126 -12.64 3.92 -5.10
C GLU A 126 -12.38 3.31 -3.72
N LEU A 127 -13.03 3.89 -2.70
CA LEU A 127 -12.92 3.46 -1.30
C LEU A 127 -13.91 2.35 -0.97
N ALA A 128 -13.60 1.57 0.07
CA ALA A 128 -14.47 0.58 0.69
C ALA A 128 -14.03 0.31 2.14
N GLU A 129 -14.95 -0.19 2.98
CA GLU A 129 -14.65 -0.68 4.34
C GLU A 129 -14.42 -2.20 4.40
N ASP A 130 -14.75 -2.95 3.34
CA ASP A 130 -14.64 -4.41 3.34
C ASP A 130 -13.39 -4.91 2.61
N SER A 131 -12.51 -5.59 3.34
CA SER A 131 -11.30 -6.20 2.80
C SER A 131 -11.61 -7.30 1.77
N ASN A 132 -12.76 -7.97 1.87
CA ASN A 132 -13.18 -9.01 0.91
C ASN A 132 -13.59 -8.40 -0.42
N TYR A 133 -14.38 -7.31 -0.39
CA TYR A 133 -14.78 -6.59 -1.61
C TYR A 133 -13.57 -6.04 -2.38
N THR A 134 -12.53 -5.58 -1.67
CA THR A 134 -11.30 -5.04 -2.25
C THR A 134 -10.26 -6.10 -2.58
N ARG A 135 -10.41 -7.33 -2.03
CA ARG A 135 -9.43 -8.41 -2.12
C ARG A 135 -8.07 -8.02 -1.54
N TRP A 136 -8.06 -7.18 -0.49
CA TRP A 136 -6.83 -6.73 0.17
C TRP A 136 -5.97 -7.89 0.67
N ASN A 137 -6.60 -8.96 1.18
CA ASN A 137 -5.90 -10.10 1.76
C ASN A 137 -5.38 -11.11 0.70
N ASP A 138 -5.63 -10.89 -0.59
CA ASP A 138 -5.23 -11.85 -1.63
C ASP A 138 -3.79 -11.62 -2.09
N ALA A 139 -3.00 -12.68 -2.10
CA ALA A 139 -1.69 -12.70 -2.73
C ALA A 139 -1.86 -12.78 -4.26
N ILE A 140 -1.37 -11.77 -4.97
CA ILE A 140 -1.47 -11.66 -6.43
C ILE A 140 -0.10 -11.28 -6.97
N SER A 141 0.39 -12.02 -7.97
CA SER A 141 1.69 -11.73 -8.60
C SER A 141 1.72 -10.34 -9.24
N GLY A 142 2.85 -9.65 -9.07
CA GLY A 142 3.08 -8.27 -9.52
C GLY A 142 2.53 -7.21 -8.56
N ARG A 143 1.82 -7.60 -7.50
CA ARG A 143 1.26 -6.67 -6.52
C ARG A 143 2.38 -6.10 -5.65
N LYS A 144 2.38 -4.77 -5.53
CA LYS A 144 3.18 -4.03 -4.56
C LYS A 144 2.26 -3.36 -3.56
N GLY A 145 2.76 -3.06 -2.37
CA GLY A 145 2.00 -2.33 -1.37
C GLY A 145 2.83 -2.09 -0.13
N PHE A 146 2.18 -1.57 0.91
CA PHE A 146 2.81 -1.40 2.21
C PHE A 146 1.87 -1.80 3.34
N ILE A 147 2.44 -2.03 4.51
CA ILE A 147 1.72 -2.20 5.77
C ILE A 147 2.36 -1.25 6.79
N SER A 148 1.53 -0.48 7.48
CA SER A 148 1.98 0.44 8.53
C SER A 148 1.08 0.37 9.74
N SER A 149 1.61 0.80 10.87
CA SER A 149 0.79 1.04 12.07
C SER A 149 -0.11 2.28 11.92
N MET A 150 -1.20 2.32 12.69
CA MET A 150 -2.27 3.33 12.58
C MET A 150 -1.79 4.78 12.70
N PHE A 151 -0.80 5.04 13.54
CA PHE A 151 -0.22 6.36 13.77
C PHE A 151 1.27 6.38 13.43
N TYR A 152 1.66 5.66 12.38
CA TYR A 152 3.05 5.62 11.93
C TYR A 152 3.70 7.03 11.90
N GLY A 153 4.90 7.13 12.49
CA GLY A 153 5.66 8.37 12.61
C GLY A 153 5.22 9.27 13.78
N GLN A 154 4.21 8.88 14.55
CA GLN A 154 3.74 9.62 15.72
C GLN A 154 3.77 8.74 16.97
N ASN A 155 4.28 9.28 18.08
CA ASN A 155 4.29 8.57 19.36
C ASN A 155 2.85 8.34 19.86
N ASN A 156 2.39 7.10 19.84
CA ASN A 156 1.04 6.70 20.23
C ASN A 156 1.03 5.32 20.91
N TYR A 157 0.02 5.06 21.75
CA TYR A 157 -0.24 3.74 22.36
C TYR A 157 -0.96 2.79 21.40
N TYR A 158 -1.71 3.33 20.44
CA TYR A 158 -2.56 2.56 19.54
C TYR A 158 -1.85 2.29 18.21
N GLN A 159 -0.75 1.55 18.26
CA GLN A 159 0.02 1.19 17.06
C GLN A 159 -0.11 -0.29 16.68
N ASP A 160 -0.80 -1.10 17.51
CA ASP A 160 -0.96 -2.53 17.28
C ASP A 160 -1.53 -2.80 15.87
N THR A 161 -0.98 -3.79 15.18
CA THR A 161 -1.40 -4.12 13.81
C THR A 161 -1.39 -5.61 13.62
N TYR A 162 -2.37 -6.10 12.88
CA TYR A 162 -2.47 -7.49 12.45
C TYR A 162 -2.93 -7.52 11.00
N GLU A 163 -2.09 -8.05 10.12
CA GLU A 163 -2.40 -8.19 8.70
C GLU A 163 -2.11 -9.59 8.21
N VAL A 164 -2.93 -10.04 7.25
CA VAL A 164 -2.78 -11.32 6.57
C VAL A 164 -2.87 -11.11 5.08
N ILE A 165 -1.87 -11.59 4.34
CA ILE A 165 -1.93 -11.72 2.89
C ILE A 165 -1.70 -13.18 2.55
N GLN A 166 -2.59 -13.79 1.76
CA GLN A 166 -2.54 -15.22 1.49
C GLN A 166 -2.99 -15.57 0.09
N ALA A 167 -2.49 -16.69 -0.41
CA ALA A 167 -2.94 -17.30 -1.65
C ALA A 167 -4.42 -17.66 -1.59
N MET A 168 -5.11 -17.54 -2.74
CA MET A 168 -6.51 -17.95 -2.85
C MET A 168 -6.66 -19.47 -2.78
N HIS A 169 -5.65 -20.21 -3.25
CA HIS A 169 -5.62 -21.67 -3.23
C HIS A 169 -4.44 -22.18 -2.38
N LEU A 170 -4.69 -23.25 -1.61
CA LEU A 170 -3.73 -23.80 -0.64
C LEU A 170 -2.42 -24.32 -1.26
N ASN A 171 -2.42 -24.62 -2.56
CA ASN A 171 -1.27 -25.12 -3.31
C ASN A 171 -0.51 -24.01 -4.07
N GLU A 172 -0.93 -22.76 -3.95
CA GLU A 172 -0.26 -21.62 -4.55
C GLU A 172 0.73 -21.02 -3.57
N THR A 173 1.95 -20.79 -4.05
CA THR A 173 3.00 -20.12 -3.29
C THR A 173 3.50 -18.92 -4.10
N PHE A 174 3.86 -17.85 -3.40
CA PHE A 174 4.42 -16.65 -3.97
C PHE A 174 5.75 -16.33 -3.30
N MET A 175 6.62 -15.61 -4.03
CA MET A 175 7.76 -14.96 -3.42
C MET A 175 7.29 -13.66 -2.80
N TYR A 176 7.36 -13.55 -1.47
CA TYR A 176 7.14 -12.31 -0.75
C TYR A 176 8.47 -11.60 -0.56
N ASN A 177 8.65 -10.48 -1.24
CA ASN A 177 9.79 -9.58 -1.07
C ASN A 177 9.40 -8.50 -0.06
N ILE A 178 10.07 -8.48 1.09
CA ILE A 178 9.76 -7.56 2.19
C ILE A 178 10.88 -6.54 2.34
N ASN A 179 10.49 -5.30 2.61
CA ASN A 179 11.39 -4.24 2.99
C ASN A 179 10.82 -3.43 4.17
N ILE A 180 11.40 -3.59 5.36
CA ILE A 180 11.06 -2.84 6.57
C ILE A 180 11.76 -1.48 6.48
N THR A 181 11.03 -0.46 6.02
CA THR A 181 11.57 0.89 5.84
C THR A 181 11.68 1.65 7.16
N TYR A 182 10.81 1.35 8.12
CA TYR A 182 10.87 1.91 9.48
C TYR A 182 10.34 0.94 10.52
N LEU A 183 10.98 0.92 11.68
CA LEU A 183 10.52 0.16 12.83
C LEU A 183 11.00 0.81 14.13
N ASP A 184 10.05 1.12 15.01
CA ASP A 184 10.31 1.44 16.41
C ASP A 184 10.04 0.21 17.28
N THR A 185 11.09 -0.42 17.78
CA THR A 185 11.02 -1.48 18.81
C THR A 185 11.35 -0.97 20.20
N SER A 186 11.37 0.35 20.43
CA SER A 186 11.54 0.89 21.76
C SER A 186 10.39 0.45 22.68
N ASN A 187 10.67 0.36 23.98
CA ASN A 187 9.65 0.12 25.00
C ASN A 187 8.85 -1.19 24.79
N SER A 188 9.53 -2.34 24.68
CA SER A 188 8.92 -3.69 24.61
C SER A 188 8.05 -4.00 23.39
N ALA A 189 8.03 -3.13 22.38
CA ALA A 189 7.30 -3.42 21.15
C ALA A 189 8.00 -4.47 20.29
N VAL A 190 7.19 -5.28 19.61
CA VAL A 190 7.66 -6.41 18.79
C VAL A 190 6.96 -6.40 17.44
N LEU A 191 7.74 -6.43 16.36
CA LEU A 191 7.26 -6.75 15.02
C LEU A 191 7.53 -8.22 14.72
N SER A 192 6.51 -8.98 14.35
CA SER A 192 6.62 -10.35 13.87
C SER A 192 6.08 -10.47 12.45
N ILE A 193 6.82 -11.13 11.58
CA ILE A 193 6.44 -11.44 10.21
C ILE A 193 6.58 -12.95 10.04
N SER A 194 5.44 -13.63 9.92
CA SER A 194 5.33 -15.08 9.82
C SER A 194 4.93 -15.49 8.42
N PHE A 195 5.60 -16.51 7.89
CA PHE A 195 5.31 -17.10 6.59
C PHE A 195 4.88 -18.55 6.78
N GLN A 196 3.72 -18.92 6.26
CA GLN A 196 3.12 -20.23 6.45
C GLN A 196 2.76 -20.88 5.11
N ASP A 197 3.18 -22.13 4.94
CA ASP A 197 2.79 -23.01 3.84
C ASP A 197 2.56 -24.45 4.33
N GLU A 198 2.48 -25.41 3.41
CA GLU A 198 2.31 -26.82 3.75
C GLU A 198 3.55 -27.47 4.40
N PHE A 199 4.73 -26.86 4.26
CA PHE A 199 5.99 -27.36 4.77
C PHE A 199 6.33 -26.83 6.16
N GLY A 200 5.70 -25.74 6.59
CA GLY A 200 5.80 -25.26 7.96
C GLY A 200 5.60 -23.75 8.10
N ILE A 201 6.26 -23.20 9.13
CA ILE A 201 6.21 -21.79 9.48
C ILE A 201 7.65 -21.26 9.54
N THR A 202 7.90 -20.13 8.89
CA THR A 202 9.13 -19.35 9.00
C THR A 202 8.81 -18.00 9.66
N ASP A 203 9.42 -17.73 10.81
CA ASP A 203 9.15 -16.52 11.59
C ASP A 203 10.34 -15.58 11.64
N TYR A 204 10.08 -14.29 11.42
CA TYR A 204 10.99 -13.19 11.67
C TYR A 204 10.41 -12.35 12.80
N SER A 205 11.16 -12.15 13.89
CA SER A 205 10.71 -11.36 15.03
C SER A 205 11.76 -10.33 15.40
N PHE A 206 11.34 -9.08 15.55
CA PHE A 206 12.18 -7.94 15.80
C PHE A 206 11.73 -7.22 17.06
N SER A 207 12.65 -7.03 18.01
CA SER A 207 12.42 -6.36 19.30
C SER A 207 13.63 -5.50 19.68
N ALA A 208 13.62 -4.89 20.86
CA ALA A 208 14.81 -4.21 21.40
C ALA A 208 15.99 -5.18 21.63
N GLU A 209 15.70 -6.44 22.03
CA GLU A 209 16.68 -7.50 22.28
C GLU A 209 17.12 -8.22 21.00
N ASN A 210 16.26 -8.22 19.97
CA ASN A 210 16.57 -8.75 18.65
C ASN A 210 16.35 -7.66 17.57
N PRO A 211 17.25 -6.67 17.48
CA PRO A 211 17.10 -5.60 16.51
C PRO A 211 17.20 -6.13 15.08
N VAL A 212 16.57 -5.41 14.15
CA VAL A 212 16.58 -5.75 12.72
C VAL A 212 18.01 -5.78 12.20
N GLN A 213 18.50 -6.97 11.84
CA GLN A 213 19.83 -7.14 11.25
C GLN A 213 19.80 -6.86 9.74
N ASN A 214 18.70 -7.22 9.08
CA ASN A 214 18.49 -6.98 7.66
C ASN A 214 17.07 -6.48 7.44
N MET A 215 16.96 -5.27 6.87
CA MET A 215 15.66 -4.64 6.62
C MET A 215 14.96 -5.19 5.39
N SER A 216 15.63 -5.98 4.56
CA SER A 216 15.02 -6.58 3.36
C SER A 216 15.33 -8.07 3.24
N PHE A 217 14.32 -8.86 2.89
CA PHE A 217 14.44 -10.30 2.70
C PHE A 217 13.30 -10.85 1.83
N SER A 218 13.48 -12.07 1.32
CA SER A 218 12.51 -12.73 0.46
C SER A 218 12.18 -14.13 0.97
N VAL A 219 10.90 -14.49 0.99
CA VAL A 219 10.42 -15.80 1.47
C VAL A 219 9.38 -16.36 0.51
N MET A 220 9.56 -17.62 0.12
CA MET A 220 8.54 -18.38 -0.60
C MET A 220 7.51 -18.89 0.40
N SER A 221 6.23 -18.58 0.19
CA SER A 221 5.16 -19.07 1.06
C SER A 221 3.80 -18.95 0.41
N SER A 222 2.78 -19.58 1.01
CA SER A 222 1.38 -19.37 0.61
C SER A 222 0.76 -18.20 1.38
N LYS A 223 1.25 -17.90 2.57
CA LYS A 223 0.65 -16.92 3.48
C LYS A 223 1.72 -16.12 4.20
N MET A 224 1.49 -14.82 4.31
CA MET A 224 2.23 -13.89 5.15
C MET A 224 1.30 -13.34 6.23
N VAL A 225 1.77 -13.31 7.48
CA VAL A 225 1.12 -12.66 8.60
C VAL A 225 2.07 -11.63 9.18
N VAL A 226 1.62 -10.38 9.27
CA VAL A 226 2.36 -9.30 9.92
C VAL A 226 1.66 -8.96 11.21
N THR A 227 2.40 -8.88 12.31
CA THR A 227 1.88 -8.50 13.61
C THR A 227 2.83 -7.54 14.28
N TYR A 228 2.34 -6.38 14.69
CA TYR A 228 3.07 -5.44 15.53
C TYR A 228 2.31 -5.27 16.84
N VAL A 229 2.99 -5.50 17.96
CA VAL A 229 2.41 -5.42 19.30
C VAL A 229 3.24 -4.44 20.12
N THR A 230 2.58 -3.40 20.63
CA THR A 230 3.19 -2.36 21.48
C THR A 230 3.37 -2.79 22.92
N ASN A 231 2.62 -3.80 23.38
CA ASN A 231 2.54 -4.20 24.79
C ASN A 231 2.15 -3.03 25.73
N GLY A 232 1.30 -2.12 25.23
CA GLY A 232 0.76 -1.00 26.01
C GLY A 232 1.74 0.16 26.20
N THR A 233 2.83 0.21 25.42
CA THR A 233 3.79 1.31 25.46
C THR A 233 3.60 2.27 24.31
N VAL A 234 4.19 3.45 24.43
CA VAL A 234 4.21 4.45 23.36
C VAL A 234 5.32 4.11 22.38
N THR A 235 4.97 4.02 21.10
CA THR A 235 5.93 3.88 20.00
C THR A 235 5.54 4.78 18.83
N SER A 236 6.49 5.08 17.95
CA SER A 236 6.24 5.71 16.65
C SER A 236 5.84 4.71 15.56
N GLY A 237 5.74 3.41 15.90
CA GLY A 237 5.17 2.38 15.05
C GLY A 237 6.14 1.78 14.03
N PHE A 238 5.59 1.30 12.92
CA PHE A 238 6.37 0.67 11.84
C PHE A 238 5.79 0.97 10.46
N TYR A 239 6.63 0.77 9.45
CA TYR A 239 6.27 0.82 8.04
C TYR A 239 7.11 -0.20 7.28
N LEU A 240 6.44 -1.08 6.52
CA LEU A 240 7.08 -2.02 5.61
C LEU A 240 6.44 -1.96 4.24
N ASP A 241 7.27 -2.10 3.21
CA ASP A 241 6.84 -2.33 1.84
C ASP A 241 6.88 -3.84 1.55
N PHE A 242 5.96 -4.30 0.70
CA PHE A 242 5.96 -5.66 0.18
C PHE A 242 5.78 -5.67 -1.34
N GLU A 243 6.35 -6.70 -1.96
CA GLU A 243 6.12 -7.07 -3.35
C GLU A 243 5.89 -8.58 -3.45
N ILE A 244 4.89 -8.97 -4.23
CA ILE A 244 4.49 -10.37 -4.42
C ILE A 244 4.81 -10.75 -5.85
N GLU A 245 5.67 -11.75 -6.03
CA GLU A 245 6.04 -12.26 -7.35
C GLU A 245 5.64 -13.73 -7.48
N THR A 246 5.34 -14.16 -8.71
CA THR A 246 5.27 -15.58 -9.02
C THR A 246 6.62 -16.24 -8.75
N PRO A 247 6.66 -17.49 -8.29
CA PRO A 247 7.90 -18.24 -8.21
C PRO A 247 8.58 -18.23 -9.57
N ILE A 248 9.85 -17.84 -9.62
CA ILE A 248 10.64 -17.94 -10.84
C ILE A 248 10.81 -19.44 -11.11
N SER A 249 10.09 -19.98 -12.10
CA SER A 249 10.42 -21.30 -12.62
C SER A 249 11.80 -21.21 -13.26
N SER A 250 12.79 -21.90 -12.72
CA SER A 250 14.18 -21.91 -13.22
C SER A 250 14.35 -22.61 -14.59
N ASN A 251 13.28 -22.74 -15.38
CA ASN A 251 13.27 -23.34 -16.70
C ASN A 251 12.78 -22.34 -17.77
N GLN A 252 13.48 -21.22 -17.89
CA GLN A 252 13.56 -20.55 -19.19
C GLN A 252 14.92 -20.91 -19.79
N VAL A 253 14.95 -22.03 -20.51
CA VAL A 253 15.99 -22.23 -21.53
C VAL A 253 15.87 -21.03 -22.46
N PRO A 254 16.93 -20.21 -22.65
CA PRO A 254 16.86 -19.12 -23.59
C PRO A 254 16.57 -19.74 -24.95
N MET A 255 15.42 -19.42 -25.56
CA MET A 255 15.18 -19.72 -26.96
C MET A 255 16.25 -18.97 -27.76
N SER A 256 17.36 -19.65 -28.03
CA SER A 256 18.30 -19.23 -29.04
C SER A 256 17.53 -19.22 -30.35
N PHE A 257 17.13 -18.05 -30.81
CA PHE A 257 16.71 -17.84 -32.18
C PHE A 257 17.90 -18.18 -33.08
N PHE A 258 17.99 -19.43 -33.53
CA PHE A 258 18.82 -19.79 -34.67
C PHE A 258 18.21 -19.10 -35.89
N PHE A 259 18.74 -17.93 -36.24
CA PHE A 259 18.61 -17.39 -37.59
C PHE A 259 19.29 -18.39 -38.53
N VAL A 260 18.50 -19.25 -39.17
CA VAL A 260 18.97 -20.02 -40.33
C VAL A 260 19.07 -19.05 -41.49
N THR A 261 20.25 -18.45 -41.66
CA THR A 261 20.59 -17.70 -42.87
C THR A 261 20.76 -18.70 -44.01
N PHE A 262 19.78 -18.78 -44.92
CA PHE A 262 19.91 -19.48 -46.19
C PHE A 262 20.95 -18.73 -47.04
N ILE A 263 22.19 -19.22 -47.03
CA ILE A 263 23.22 -18.79 -47.96
C ILE A 263 23.09 -19.66 -49.22
N PHE A 264 22.48 -19.12 -50.27
CA PHE A 264 22.61 -19.65 -51.62
C PHE A 264 24.01 -19.29 -52.14
N ILE A 265 24.99 -20.19 -51.97
CA ILE A 265 26.22 -20.17 -52.76
C ILE A 265 25.96 -20.97 -54.04
N PHE A 266 25.73 -20.24 -55.12
CA PHE A 266 26.03 -20.73 -56.46
C PHE A 266 27.55 -20.69 -56.62
N LEU A 267 28.22 -21.85 -56.64
CA LEU A 267 29.53 -21.95 -57.27
C LEU A 267 29.69 -23.28 -58.01
N HIS A 268 29.64 -23.11 -59.33
CA HIS A 268 30.36 -23.84 -60.37
C HIS A 268 31.62 -24.59 -59.90
N GLN A 269 31.70 -25.88 -60.22
CA GLN A 269 32.93 -26.59 -60.62
C GLN A 269 32.53 -27.51 -61.78
N LEU A 270 33.01 -27.30 -63.02
CA LEU A 270 34.34 -27.63 -63.57
C LEU A 270 34.59 -29.13 -63.73
N PHE A 271 35.32 -29.47 -64.81
CA PHE A 271 35.67 -30.78 -65.41
C PHE A 271 34.74 -31.17 -66.59
N VAL A 272 35.13 -31.21 -67.89
CA VAL A 272 36.37 -31.73 -68.56
C VAL A 272 36.64 -33.14 -68.04
N ASP A 273 36.27 -34.25 -68.68
CA ASP A 273 36.23 -34.63 -70.10
C ASP A 273 34.93 -35.40 -70.47
#